data_AF-M3E6A2-F1
#
_entry.id   AF-M3E6A2-F1
#
_cell.length_a   1.000
_cell.length_b   1.000
_cell.length_c   1.000
_cell.angle_alpha   90.00
_cell.angle_beta   90.00
_cell.angle_gamma   90.00
#
_symmetry.space_group_name_H-M   'P 1'
#
loop_
_entity.id
_entity.type
_entity.pdbx_description
1 polymer ?
#
loop_
_entity_poly.entity_id
_entity_poly.type
_entity_poly.pdbx_seq_one_letter_code
_entity_poly.pdbx_strand_id
1 'polypeptide(L)'
;MYSLKGDIVLDPFLGTGTTTLAAIGNCRNSIGFDLEPGLLKVQLENLHSIKDKLNRIIEKRKTITTFLYRIDKMKGNRFFILIKIFKRP
;
A
#
# COMPACT_ATOMS: atom_id res chain seq x y z
N MET A 1 -3.18 -15.68 -9.88
CA MET A 1 -3.13 -14.20 -9.76
C MET A 1 -2.22 -13.68 -10.85
N TYR A 2 -2.63 -12.63 -11.58
CA TYR A 2 -1.95 -12.19 -12.81
C TYR A 2 -0.66 -11.39 -12.59
N SER A 3 -0.42 -10.87 -11.38
CA SER A 3 0.80 -10.13 -11.04
C SER A 3 1.78 -10.97 -10.23
N LEU A 4 3.06 -10.74 -10.45
CA LEU A 4 4.18 -11.36 -9.76
C LEU A 4 4.69 -10.48 -8.61
N LYS A 5 5.62 -11.02 -7.83
CA LYS A 5 6.28 -10.29 -6.75
C LYS A 5 7.03 -9.08 -7.33
N GLY A 6 6.88 -7.92 -6.71
CA GLY A 6 7.52 -6.67 -7.15
C GLY A 6 6.75 -5.89 -8.21
N ASP A 7 5.72 -6.48 -8.83
CA ASP A 7 4.84 -5.78 -9.77
C ASP A 7 4.10 -4.63 -9.09
N ILE A 8 3.58 -3.71 -9.90
CA ILE A 8 2.70 -2.62 -9.45
C ILE A 8 1.26 -3.03 -9.71
N VAL A 9 0.43 -2.95 -8.67
CA VAL A 9 -1.03 -3.08 -8.76
C VAL A 9 -1.64 -1.69 -8.71
N LEU A 10 -2.45 -1.34 -9.71
CA LEU A 10 -3.19 -0.09 -9.75
C LEU A 10 -4.63 -0.32 -9.27
N ASP A 11 -5.08 0.48 -8.32
CA ASP A 11 -6.46 0.56 -7.86
C ASP A 11 -7.01 1.98 -8.04
N PRO A 12 -7.79 2.25 -9.10
CA PRO A 12 -8.36 3.58 -9.34
C PRO A 12 -9.55 3.92 -8.42
N PHE A 13 -10.04 2.96 -7.63
CA PHE A 13 -11.16 3.11 -6.70
C PHE A 13 -10.78 2.50 -5.36
N LEU A 14 -9.78 3.11 -4.71
CA LEU A 14 -9.13 2.59 -3.53
C LEU A 14 -10.12 2.15 -2.45
N GLY A 15 -11.20 2.91 -2.24
CA GLY A 15 -12.22 2.63 -1.24
C GLY A 15 -11.55 2.38 0.12
N THR A 16 -11.82 1.23 0.73
CA THR A 16 -11.22 0.80 2.00
C THR A 16 -9.77 0.31 1.91
N GLY A 17 -9.18 0.26 0.71
CA GLY A 17 -7.78 -0.09 0.49
C GLY A 17 -7.48 -1.59 0.47
N THR A 18 -8.49 -2.44 0.28
CA THR A 18 -8.33 -3.91 0.25
C THR A 18 -7.35 -4.39 -0.82
N THR A 19 -7.39 -3.82 -2.03
CA THR A 19 -6.43 -4.13 -3.11
C THR A 19 -5.01 -3.82 -2.69
N THR A 20 -4.82 -2.69 -2.01
CA THR A 20 -3.52 -2.27 -1.48
C THR A 20 -3.04 -3.24 -0.41
N LEU A 21 -3.88 -3.62 0.56
CA LEU A 21 -3.52 -4.62 1.57
C LEU A 21 -3.18 -5.98 0.96
N ALA A 22 -3.93 -6.42 -0.06
CA ALA A 22 -3.66 -7.65 -0.78
C ALA A 22 -2.33 -7.58 -1.56
N ALA A 23 -2.02 -6.45 -2.20
CA ALA A 23 -0.75 -6.22 -2.86
C ALA A 23 0.42 -6.30 -1.86
N ILE A 24 0.28 -5.65 -0.70
CA ILE A 24 1.27 -5.70 0.38
C ILE A 24 1.51 -7.13 0.86
N GLY A 25 0.43 -7.85 1.19
CA GLY A 25 0.51 -9.23 1.64
C GLY A 25 1.22 -10.13 0.62
N ASN A 26 1.04 -9.87 -0.67
CA ASN A 26 1.69 -10.61 -1.75
C ASN A 26 3.04 -10.02 -2.22
N CYS A 27 3.64 -9.10 -1.45
CA CYS A 27 4.94 -8.51 -1.76
C CYS A 27 4.97 -7.76 -3.11
N ARG A 28 3.92 -7.00 -3.40
CA ARG A 28 3.77 -6.15 -4.59
C ARG A 28 3.66 -4.68 -4.22
N ASN A 29 4.03 -3.82 -5.15
CA ASN A 29 3.78 -2.40 -5.06
C ASN A 29 2.29 -2.11 -5.34
N SER A 30 1.77 -1.01 -4.80
CA SER A 30 0.39 -0.59 -5.03
C SER A 30 0.32 0.91 -5.31
N ILE A 31 -0.52 1.32 -6.26
CA ILE A 31 -0.90 2.71 -6.48
C ILE A 31 -2.41 2.78 -6.35
N GLY A 32 -2.91 3.58 -5.42
CA GLY A 32 -4.33 3.72 -5.15
C GLY A 32 -4.82 5.15 -5.31
N PHE A 33 -5.99 5.33 -5.92
CA PHE A 33 -6.66 6.63 -6.05
C PHE A 33 -8.05 6.58 -5.44
N ASP A 34 -8.44 7.67 -4.77
CA ASP A 34 -9.83 7.88 -4.37
C ASP A 34 -10.19 9.36 -4.53
N LEU A 35 -11.46 9.61 -4.83
CA LEU A 35 -12.02 10.96 -4.90
C LEU A 35 -12.47 11.45 -3.52
N GLU A 36 -12.72 10.53 -2.57
CA GLU A 36 -13.26 10.87 -1.26
C GLU A 36 -12.15 11.00 -0.19
N PRO A 37 -11.78 12.23 0.23
CA PRO A 37 -10.64 12.47 1.12
C PRO A 37 -10.77 11.80 2.49
N GLY A 38 -12.00 11.71 3.00
CA GLY A 38 -12.29 11.16 4.33
C GLY A 38 -11.92 9.68 4.44
N LEU A 39 -12.14 8.92 3.36
CA LEU A 39 -11.74 7.52 3.27
C LEU A 39 -10.22 7.39 3.36
N LEU A 40 -9.46 8.15 2.57
CA LEU A 40 -8.00 8.05 2.61
C LEU A 40 -7.43 8.28 4.01
N LYS A 41 -7.92 9.27 4.76
CA LYS A 41 -7.44 9.54 6.12
C LYS A 41 -7.57 8.32 7.05
N VAL A 42 -8.75 7.71 7.10
CA VAL A 42 -9.01 6.53 7.93
C VAL A 42 -8.12 5.37 7.50
N GLN A 43 -7.91 5.21 6.20
CA GLN A 43 -7.11 4.12 5.63
C GLN A 43 -5.64 4.29 6.01
N LEU A 44 -5.16 5.52 6.10
CA LEU A 44 -3.81 5.83 6.53
C LEU A 44 -3.58 5.54 8.00
N GLU A 45 -4.51 5.93 8.86
CA GLU A 45 -4.46 5.61 10.28
C GLU A 45 -4.45 4.08 10.50
N ASN A 46 -5.30 3.37 9.75
CA ASN A 46 -5.34 1.90 9.77
C ASN A 46 -4.03 1.28 9.28
N LEU A 47 -3.51 1.71 8.12
CA LEU A 47 -2.24 1.22 7.56
C LEU A 47 -1.07 1.48 8.51
N HIS A 48 -1.06 2.63 9.18
CA HIS A 48 -0.04 2.97 10.17
C HIS A 48 -0.11 2.03 11.38
N SER A 49 -1.32 1.80 11.91
CA SER A 49 -1.55 0.90 13.05
C SER A 49 -1.12 -0.55 12.76
N ILE A 50 -1.35 -1.05 11.55
CA ILE A 50 -1.02 -2.43 11.18
C ILE A 50 0.37 -2.59 10.55
N LYS A 51 1.12 -1.50 10.37
CA LYS A 51 2.42 -1.48 9.69
C LYS A 51 3.38 -2.54 10.23
N ASP A 52 3.54 -2.62 11.55
CA ASP A 52 4.49 -3.55 12.17
C ASP A 52 4.04 -5.00 12.03
N LYS A 53 2.72 -5.24 12.08
CA LYS A 53 2.16 -6.57 11.83
C LYS A 53 2.40 -7.00 10.38
N LEU A 54 2.21 -6.10 9.41
CA LEU A 54 2.49 -6.37 8.00
C LEU A 54 3.98 -6.62 7.76
N ASN A 55 4.86 -5.82 8.36
CA ASN A 55 6.31 -6.04 8.30
C ASN A 55 6.68 -7.44 8.79
N ARG A 56 6.16 -7.88 9.94
CA ARG A 56 6.40 -9.24 10.47
C ARG A 56 5.93 -10.35 9.50
N ILE A 57 4.79 -10.17 8.84
CA ILE A 57 4.27 -11.15 7.87
C ILE A 57 5.21 -11.24 6.65
N ILE A 58 5.69 -10.11 6.15
CA ILE A 58 6.59 -10.04 5.00
C ILE A 58 7.99 -10.59 5.35
N GLU A 59 8.52 -10.25 6.53
CA GLU A 59 9.79 -10.75 7.05
C GLU A 59 9.79 -12.27 7.19
N LYS A 60 8.71 -12.85 7.74
CA LYS A 60 8.53 -14.31 7.83
C LYS A 60 8.58 -15.01 6.47
N ARG A 61 8.23 -14.30 5.38
CA ARG A 61 8.31 -14.84 4.02
C ARG A 61 9.73 -14.77 3.41
N LYS A 62 10.74 -14.33 4.20
CA LYS A 62 12.17 -14.21 3.83
C LYS A 62 12.44 -13.40 2.56
N THR A 63 11.53 -12.51 2.18
CA THR A 63 11.48 -12.00 0.80
C THR A 63 11.78 -10.53 0.61
N ILE A 64 11.73 -9.67 1.64
CA ILE A 64 12.04 -8.22 1.59
C ILE A 64 11.95 -7.63 3.01
N THR A 65 12.83 -6.66 3.35
CA THR A 65 13.12 -6.29 4.73
C THR A 65 12.46 -5.00 5.24
N THR A 66 11.76 -4.19 4.44
CA THR A 66 10.98 -3.04 4.97
C THR A 66 9.86 -2.56 4.06
N PHE A 67 8.68 -2.40 4.64
CA PHE A 67 7.57 -1.67 4.04
C PHE A 67 7.74 -0.16 4.24
N LEU A 68 7.94 0.58 3.14
CA LEU A 68 7.76 2.03 3.11
C LEU A 68 6.52 2.34 2.26
N TYR A 69 5.61 3.16 2.77
CA TYR A 69 4.56 3.76 1.98
C TYR A 69 4.82 5.25 1.90
N ARG A 70 4.54 5.85 0.73
CA ARG A 70 4.64 7.28 0.49
C ARG A 70 3.27 7.77 0.04
N ILE A 71 2.75 8.76 0.75
CA ILE A 71 1.50 9.39 0.35
C ILE A 71 1.84 10.77 -0.14
N ASP A 72 1.40 11.07 -1.35
CA ASP A 72 1.50 12.40 -1.90
C ASP A 72 0.09 12.89 -2.18
N LYS A 73 -0.17 14.14 -1.83
CA LYS A 73 -1.41 14.83 -2.21
C LYS A 73 -1.25 15.29 -3.66
N MET A 74 -2.20 14.98 -4.53
CA MET A 74 -2.24 15.55 -5.88
C MET A 74 -2.89 16.94 -5.85
N LYS A 75 -2.65 17.76 -6.89
CA LYS A 75 -3.29 19.07 -7.03
C LYS A 75 -4.83 18.95 -6.90
N GLY A 76 -5.43 19.79 -6.05
CA GLY A 76 -6.88 19.82 -5.77
C GLY A 76 -7.31 18.96 -4.57
N ASN A 77 -8.56 18.50 -4.57
CA ASN A 77 -9.13 17.58 -3.57
C ASN A 77 -8.82 16.10 -3.85
N ARG A 78 -7.88 15.82 -4.76
CA ARG A 78 -7.53 14.46 -5.18
C ARG A 78 -6.32 13.97 -4.40
N PHE A 79 -6.41 12.76 -3.86
CA PHE A 79 -5.34 12.14 -3.11
C PHE A 79 -4.99 10.80 -3.76
N PHE A 80 -3.73 10.41 -3.65
CA PHE A 80 -3.31 9.09 -4.05
C PHE A 80 -2.37 8.51 -3.00
N ILE A 81 -2.39 7.19 -2.89
CA ILE A 81 -1.49 6.45 -2.02
C ILE A 81 -0.53 5.68 -2.92
N LEU A 82 0.77 5.93 -2.76
CA LEU A 82 1.82 5.15 -3.39
C LEU A 82 2.47 4.24 -2.35
N ILE A 83 2.35 2.95 -2.57
CA ILE A 83 2.95 1.96 -1.70
C ILE A 83 4.07 1.26 -2.46
N LYS A 84 5.30 1.42 -1.98
CA LYS A 84 6.48 0.86 -2.61
C LYS A 84 7.27 -0.01 -1.64
N ILE A 85 7.27 -1.31 -1.89
CA ILE A 85 7.97 -2.25 -1.04
C ILE A 85 9.44 -2.33 -1.50
N PHE A 86 10.37 -2.00 -0.61
CA PHE A 86 11.81 -2.04 -0.89
C PHE A 86 12.48 -3.17 -0.11
N LYS A 87 13.49 -3.78 -0.72
CA LYS A 87 14.45 -4.61 0.03
C LYS A 87 15.36 -3.66 0.83
N ARG A 88 15.54 -3.85 2.15
CA ARG A 88 16.63 -3.11 2.84
C ARG A 88 17.95 -3.53 2.19
N PRO A 89 18.93 -2.61 2.08
CA PRO A 89 20.30 -2.98 1.77
C PRO A 89 20.82 -4.05 2.75
#